data_AF-A0A7C8EDB1-F1
#
_entry.id   AF-A0A7C8EDB1-F1
#
_cell.length_a   1.000
_cell.length_b   1.000
_cell.length_c   1.000
_cell.angle_alpha   90.00
_cell.angle_beta   90.00
_cell.angle_gamma   90.00
#
_symmetry.space_group_name_H-M   'P 1'
#
loop_
_entity.id
_entity.type
_entity.pdbx_description
1 polymer ?
#
loop_
_entity_poly.entity_id
_entity_poly.type
_entity_poly.pdbx_seq_one_letter_code
_entity_poly.pdbx_strand_id
1 'polypeptide(L)'
;MELNISGDQVTSNIEIKDSFKKYSHDQDKTRTPEQTISWVRERLAGLDMNVLAKTVRIDTGRLDIPVYISLCGQDAIRFTGTKKQMGKGATPQQSEASALMELMERFSFFAFVQQFPFP
;
A
#
# COMPACT_ATOMS: atom_id res chain seq x y z
N MET A 1 -53.10 -1.65 16.64
CA MET A 1 -51.99 -2.62 16.65
C MET A 1 -50.90 -2.03 15.77
N GLU A 2 -50.10 -1.13 16.34
CA GLU A 2 -48.98 -0.49 15.63
C GLU A 2 -47.79 -1.44 15.65
N LEU A 3 -47.29 -1.75 14.46
CA LEU A 3 -46.07 -2.54 14.28
C LEU A 3 -44.88 -1.68 14.74
N ASN A 4 -44.35 -2.05 15.91
CA ASN A 4 -43.12 -1.50 16.45
C ASN A 4 -41.95 -2.05 15.61
N ILE A 5 -41.54 -1.31 14.57
CA ILE A 5 -40.30 -1.61 13.87
C ILE A 5 -39.17 -1.01 14.71
N SER A 6 -38.64 -1.80 15.64
CA SER A 6 -37.36 -1.50 16.28
C SER A 6 -36.27 -1.69 15.22
N GLY A 7 -36.02 -0.64 14.44
CA GLY A 7 -34.80 -0.55 13.66
C GLY A 7 -33.64 -0.46 14.64
N ASP A 8 -32.96 -1.57 14.89
CA ASP A 8 -31.69 -1.57 15.61
C ASP A 8 -30.74 -0.62 14.86
N GLN A 9 -30.50 0.54 15.47
CA GLN A 9 -29.43 1.44 15.09
C GLN A 9 -28.12 0.67 15.35
N VAL A 10 -27.53 0.11 14.30
CA VAL A 10 -26.19 -0.46 14.35
C VAL A 10 -25.23 0.70 14.61
N THR A 11 -24.96 0.97 15.88
CA THR A 11 -23.96 1.94 16.30
C THR A 11 -22.61 1.25 16.29
N SER A 12 -21.77 1.56 15.30
CA SER A 12 -20.38 1.09 15.33
C SER A 12 -19.64 1.83 16.45
N ASN A 13 -18.92 1.11 17.33
CA ASN A 13 -18.03 1.69 18.35
C ASN A 13 -16.75 2.33 17.74
N ILE A 14 -16.87 2.98 16.57
CA ILE A 14 -15.77 3.58 15.82
C ILE A 14 -15.73 5.07 16.11
N GLU A 15 -14.64 5.53 16.73
CA GLU A 15 -14.34 6.95 16.90
C GLU A 15 -13.38 7.41 15.78
N ILE A 16 -13.81 8.37 14.96
CA ILE A 16 -12.95 8.98 13.94
C ILE A 16 -12.09 10.05 14.59
N LYS A 17 -10.78 9.98 14.38
CA LYS A 17 -9.81 10.94 14.90
C LYS A 17 -9.14 11.71 13.77
N ASP A 18 -8.72 12.94 14.06
CA ASP A 18 -7.98 13.76 13.12
C ASP A 18 -6.67 13.08 12.69
N SER A 19 -6.33 13.25 11.41
CA SER A 19 -5.11 12.70 10.80
C SER A 19 -4.44 13.79 9.96
N PHE A 20 -3.52 14.51 10.59
CA PHE A 20 -2.85 15.66 9.97
C PHE A 20 -1.76 15.22 8.96
N LYS A 21 -1.61 16.00 7.90
CA LYS A 21 -0.48 15.90 6.95
C LYS A 21 0.81 16.26 7.71
N LYS A 22 1.79 15.36 7.71
CA LYS A 22 3.11 15.54 8.37
C LYS A 22 4.27 15.62 7.39
N TYR A 23 4.01 15.32 6.13
CA TYR A 23 4.93 15.48 5.01
C TYR A 23 4.17 16.20 3.90
N SER A 24 4.73 17.31 3.42
CA SER A 24 4.13 18.19 2.41
C SER A 24 5.16 18.73 1.39
N HIS A 25 6.37 18.17 1.38
CA HIS A 25 7.44 18.62 0.48
C HIS A 25 7.10 18.35 -1.00
N ASP A 26 6.67 17.14 -1.32
CA ASP A 26 6.32 16.70 -2.68
C ASP A 26 4.91 16.08 -2.74
N GLN A 27 4.42 15.58 -1.61
CA GLN A 27 3.11 14.96 -1.48
C GLN A 27 2.52 15.26 -0.12
N ASP A 28 1.19 15.24 -0.04
CA ASP A 28 0.43 15.41 1.20
C ASP A 28 0.23 14.06 1.91
N LYS A 29 1.15 13.70 2.81
CA LYS A 29 1.14 12.42 3.52
C LYS A 29 1.16 12.60 5.03
N THR A 30 0.58 11.65 5.76
CA THR A 30 0.55 11.62 7.23
C THR A 30 1.86 11.11 7.85
N ARG A 31 2.72 10.50 7.03
CA ARG A 31 4.04 9.96 7.39
C ARG A 31 5.07 10.39 6.35
N THR A 32 6.33 10.43 6.75
CA THR A 32 7.45 10.60 5.81
C THR A 32 7.60 9.35 4.93
N PRO A 33 8.30 9.46 3.79
CA PRO A 33 8.62 8.31 2.96
C PRO A 33 9.40 7.23 3.71
N GLU A 34 10.39 7.61 4.52
CA GLU A 34 11.22 6.71 5.32
C GLU A 34 10.38 5.92 6.33
N GLN A 35 9.47 6.62 7.03
CA GLN A 35 8.52 5.96 7.95
C GLN A 35 7.61 4.99 7.21
N THR A 36 7.18 5.32 6.00
CA THR A 36 6.34 4.44 5.18
C THR A 36 7.12 3.19 4.76
N ILE A 37 8.38 3.34 4.33
CA ILE A 37 9.26 2.22 3.97
C ILE A 37 9.47 1.29 5.16
N SER A 38 9.86 1.82 6.33
CA SER A 38 10.06 1.03 7.55
C SER A 38 8.79 0.28 7.93
N TRP A 39 7.67 0.99 7.94
CA TRP A 39 6.38 0.43 8.30
C TRP A 39 5.95 -0.72 7.38
N VAL A 40 6.06 -0.55 6.05
CA VAL A 40 5.73 -1.64 5.10
C VAL A 40 6.64 -2.84 5.32
N ARG A 41 7.94 -2.63 5.50
CA ARG A 41 8.90 -3.72 5.73
C ARG A 41 8.64 -4.47 7.02
N GLU A 42 8.36 -3.76 8.11
CA GLU A 42 7.97 -4.36 9.41
C GLU A 42 6.70 -5.19 9.28
N ARG A 43 5.68 -4.67 8.58
CA ARG A 43 4.43 -5.40 8.35
C ARG A 43 4.65 -6.66 7.55
N LEU A 44 5.44 -6.59 6.48
CA LEU A 44 5.77 -7.75 5.64
C LEU A 44 6.61 -8.79 6.39
N ALA A 45 7.56 -8.37 7.22
CA ALA A 45 8.37 -9.28 8.04
C ALA A 45 7.55 -10.06 9.07
N GLY A 46 6.42 -9.51 9.51
CA GLY A 46 5.48 -10.18 10.42
C GLY A 46 4.46 -11.10 9.73
N LEU A 47 4.50 -11.23 8.39
CA LEU A 47 3.60 -12.10 7.64
C LEU A 47 4.32 -13.38 7.21
N ASP A 48 3.63 -14.51 7.30
CA ASP A 48 4.06 -15.76 6.67
C ASP A 48 3.70 -15.77 5.18
N MET A 49 4.21 -14.77 4.44
CA MET A 49 3.96 -14.58 3.01
C MET A 49 5.15 -13.92 2.31
N ASN A 50 5.47 -14.39 1.10
CA ASN A 50 6.48 -13.82 0.24
C ASN A 50 5.85 -12.81 -0.74
N VAL A 51 5.54 -11.61 -0.25
CA VAL A 51 4.92 -10.53 -1.06
C VAL A 51 5.97 -9.68 -1.77
N LEU A 52 7.08 -9.35 -1.10
CA LEU A 52 8.15 -8.51 -1.64
C LEU A 52 9.47 -9.28 -1.63
N ALA A 53 10.12 -9.41 -2.78
CA ALA A 53 11.46 -9.96 -2.85
C ALA A 53 12.53 -8.92 -2.50
N LYS A 54 12.51 -7.75 -3.16
CA LYS A 54 13.36 -6.59 -2.86
C LYS A 54 12.89 -5.36 -3.63
N THR A 55 13.40 -4.20 -3.23
CA THR A 55 13.31 -2.95 -3.99
C THR A 55 14.65 -2.68 -4.68
N VAL A 56 14.63 -2.12 -5.89
CA VAL A 56 15.83 -1.78 -6.67
C VAL A 56 15.64 -0.43 -7.35
N ARG A 57 16.63 0.46 -7.24
CA ARG A 57 16.69 1.71 -8.00
C ARG A 57 17.15 1.43 -9.44
N ILE A 58 16.46 1.99 -10.43
CA ILE A 58 16.69 1.69 -11.85
C ILE A 58 16.83 2.93 -12.76
N ASP A 59 16.72 4.15 -12.21
CA ASP A 59 16.95 5.36 -13.02
C ASP A 59 18.41 5.50 -13.44
N THR A 60 18.62 6.05 -14.64
CA THR A 60 19.93 6.22 -15.28
C THR A 60 20.43 7.67 -15.27
N GLY A 61 19.76 8.57 -14.55
CA GLY A 61 20.10 10.00 -14.48
C GLY A 61 19.70 10.83 -15.70
N ARG A 62 19.05 10.26 -16.72
CA ARG A 62 18.62 11.03 -17.92
C ARG A 62 17.63 12.17 -17.60
N LEU A 63 16.80 12.00 -16.57
CA LEU A 63 15.76 12.95 -16.17
C LEU A 63 15.91 13.44 -14.73
N ASP A 64 16.94 12.99 -14.00
CA ASP A 64 17.11 13.24 -12.57
C ASP A 64 15.88 12.93 -11.69
N ILE A 65 15.01 12.04 -12.16
CA ILE A 65 13.84 11.55 -11.41
C ILE A 65 14.16 10.14 -10.89
N PRO A 66 14.22 9.93 -9.57
CA PRO A 66 14.39 8.61 -8.98
C PRO A 66 13.28 7.64 -9.38
N VAL A 67 13.66 6.45 -9.85
CA VAL A 67 12.73 5.37 -10.19
C VAL A 67 13.15 4.09 -9.48
N TYR A 68 12.23 3.54 -8.69
CA TYR A 68 12.39 2.26 -8.03
C TYR A 68 11.48 1.21 -8.64
N ILE A 69 11.87 -0.05 -8.54
CA ILE A 69 11.01 -1.20 -8.76
C ILE A 69 10.91 -2.02 -7.49
N SER A 70 9.71 -2.50 -7.19
CA SER A 70 9.49 -3.60 -6.25
C SER A 70 9.48 -4.88 -7.06
N LEU A 71 10.43 -5.77 -6.82
CA LEU A 71 10.39 -7.14 -7.34
C LEU A 71 9.40 -7.95 -6.50
N CYS A 72 8.38 -8.48 -7.16
CA CYS A 72 7.31 -9.22 -6.49
C CYS A 72 7.85 -10.54 -5.94
N GLY A 73 7.51 -10.85 -4.70
CA GLY A 73 7.67 -12.17 -4.14
C GLY A 73 6.69 -13.18 -4.75
N GLN A 74 6.89 -14.47 -4.46
CA GLN A 74 6.13 -15.55 -5.11
C GLN A 74 4.61 -15.44 -4.90
N ASP A 75 4.17 -15.01 -3.70
CA ASP A 75 2.74 -14.85 -3.41
C ASP A 75 2.16 -13.65 -4.13
N ALA A 76 2.90 -12.54 -4.19
CA ALA A 76 2.47 -11.39 -4.98
C ALA A 76 2.36 -11.70 -6.48
N ILE A 77 3.28 -12.50 -7.03
CA ILE A 77 3.20 -12.95 -8.43
C ILE A 77 1.94 -13.81 -8.63
N ARG A 78 1.65 -14.73 -7.71
CA ARG A 78 0.48 -15.61 -7.79
C ARG A 78 -0.83 -14.82 -7.83
N PHE A 79 -0.97 -13.79 -6.99
CA PHE A 79 -2.19 -12.98 -6.96
C PHE A 79 -2.25 -11.94 -8.09
N THR A 80 -1.16 -11.22 -8.34
CA THR A 80 -1.19 -10.06 -9.25
C THR A 80 -0.88 -10.41 -10.71
N GLY A 81 -0.26 -11.56 -10.98
CA GLY A 81 0.25 -11.94 -12.31
C GLY A 81 1.47 -11.14 -12.79
N THR A 82 1.96 -10.19 -11.99
CA THR A 82 3.08 -9.29 -12.36
C THR A 82 4.35 -9.62 -11.59
N LYS A 83 5.51 -9.46 -12.24
CA LYS A 83 6.82 -9.71 -11.62
C LYS A 83 7.41 -8.50 -10.92
N LYS A 84 6.89 -7.30 -11.20
CA LYS A 84 7.38 -6.05 -10.63
C LYS A 84 6.29 -4.99 -10.57
N GLN A 85 6.44 -4.07 -9.63
CA GLN A 85 5.72 -2.80 -9.55
C GLN A 85 6.72 -1.64 -9.59
N MET A 86 6.27 -0.48 -10.05
CA MET A 86 7.14 0.67 -10.28
C MET A 86 6.83 1.77 -9.26
N GLY A 87 7.85 2.55 -8.92
CA GLY A 87 7.71 3.73 -8.06
C GLY A 87 8.49 4.89 -8.61
N LYS A 88 7.96 6.08 -8.36
CA LYS A 88 8.56 7.36 -8.74
C LYS A 88 8.30 8.39 -7.66
N GLY A 89 9.18 9.39 -7.56
CA GLY A 89 9.04 10.47 -6.59
C GLY A 89 10.15 11.49 -6.74
N ALA A 90 9.99 12.67 -6.13
CA ALA A 90 11.02 13.71 -6.17
C ALA A 90 12.31 13.33 -5.40
N THR A 91 12.24 12.36 -4.48
CA THR A 91 13.39 11.85 -3.73
C THR A 91 13.51 10.33 -3.88
N PRO A 92 14.72 9.74 -3.67
CA PRO A 92 14.88 8.28 -3.70
C PRO A 92 13.94 7.56 -2.75
N GLN A 93 13.75 8.07 -1.53
CA GLN A 93 12.89 7.48 -0.50
C GLN A 93 11.42 7.61 -0.89
N GLN A 94 11.00 8.73 -1.50
CA GLN A 94 9.66 8.88 -2.03
C GLN A 94 9.38 7.88 -3.16
N SER A 95 10.36 7.67 -4.05
CA SER A 95 10.26 6.71 -5.15
C SER A 95 10.19 5.26 -4.66
N GLU A 96 11.01 4.89 -3.66
CA GLU A 96 10.94 3.58 -3.03
C GLU A 96 9.60 3.36 -2.31
N ALA A 97 9.13 4.34 -1.53
CA ALA A 97 7.82 4.28 -0.88
C ALA A 97 6.70 4.10 -1.90
N SER A 98 6.76 4.79 -3.05
CA SER A 98 5.81 4.63 -4.15
C SER A 98 5.82 3.20 -4.71
N ALA A 99 7.00 2.61 -4.94
CA ALA A 99 7.11 1.25 -5.48
C ALA A 99 6.56 0.21 -4.51
N LEU A 100 6.80 0.41 -3.20
CA LEU A 100 6.27 -0.46 -2.15
C LEU A 100 4.75 -0.36 -2.06
N MET A 101 4.21 0.85 -2.03
CA MET A 101 2.78 1.05 -1.88
C MET A 101 1.98 0.61 -3.11
N GLU A 102 2.51 0.74 -4.33
CA GLU A 102 1.90 0.16 -5.54
C GLU A 102 1.81 -1.38 -5.41
N LEU A 103 2.87 -2.05 -4.93
CA LEU A 103 2.83 -3.48 -4.64
C LEU A 103 1.77 -3.83 -3.60
N MET A 104 1.69 -3.08 -2.50
CA MET A 104 0.69 -3.32 -1.45
C MET A 104 -0.74 -3.13 -1.98
N GLU A 105 -0.99 -2.09 -2.77
CA GLU A 105 -2.31 -1.84 -3.38
C GLU A 105 -2.71 -3.00 -4.29
N ARG A 106 -1.86 -3.35 -5.26
CA ARG A 106 -2.13 -4.42 -6.24
C ARG A 106 -2.33 -5.76 -5.55
N PHE A 107 -1.42 -6.12 -4.64
CA PHE A 107 -1.53 -7.37 -3.89
C PHE A 107 -2.83 -7.43 -3.09
N SER A 108 -3.15 -6.38 -2.32
CA SER A 108 -4.34 -6.36 -1.48
C SER A 108 -5.62 -6.48 -2.30
N PHE A 109 -5.69 -5.74 -3.42
CA PHE A 109 -6.83 -5.80 -4.33
C PHE A 109 -7.02 -7.19 -4.94
N PHE A 110 -5.96 -7.75 -5.55
CA PHE A 110 -6.06 -9.05 -6.22
C PHE A 110 -6.25 -10.22 -5.25
N ALA A 111 -5.63 -10.16 -4.08
CA ALA A 111 -5.86 -11.15 -3.03
C ALA A 111 -7.32 -11.13 -2.56
N PHE A 112 -7.91 -9.96 -2.39
CA PHE A 112 -9.32 -9.81 -2.01
C PHE A 112 -10.26 -10.39 -3.07
N VAL A 113 -10.18 -9.94 -4.32
CA VAL A 113 -11.15 -10.38 -5.38
C VAL A 113 -11.01 -11.86 -5.76
N GLN A 114 -9.84 -12.47 -5.56
CA GLN A 114 -9.68 -13.91 -5.77
C GLN A 114 -10.27 -14.74 -4.63
N GLN A 115 -10.33 -14.19 -3.42
CA GLN A 115 -10.91 -14.87 -2.25
C GLN A 115 -12.41 -14.62 -2.10
N PHE A 116 -12.90 -13.49 -2.60
CA PHE A 116 -14.30 -13.08 -2.52
C PHE A 116 -14.83 -12.76 -3.92
N PRO A 117 -15.66 -13.65 -4.51
CA PRO A 117 -16.31 -13.38 -5.78
C PRO A 117 -17.10 -12.08 -5.67
N PHE A 118 -16.85 -11.14 -6.58
CA PHE A 118 -17.71 -9.99 -6.75
C PHE A 118 -19.03 -10.47 -7.38
N PRO A 119 -20.21 -10.01 -6.91
CA PRO A 119 -21.49 -10.39 -7.48
C PRO A 119 -21.64 -10.01 -8.96
#